data_AF-A0A830BKG2-F1
#
_entry.id   AF-A0A830BKG2-F1
#
_cell.length_a   1.000
_cell.length_b   1.000
_cell.length_c   1.000
_cell.angle_alpha   90.00
_cell.angle_beta   90.00
_cell.angle_gamma   90.00
#
_symmetry.space_group_name_H-M   'P 1'
#
loop_
_entity.id
_entity.type
_entity.pdbx_description
1 polymer ?
#
loop_
_entity_poly.entity_id
_entity_poly.type
_entity_poly.pdbx_seq_one_letter_code
_entity_poly.pdbx_strand_id
1 'polypeptide(L)'
;MPLIFPPLKWYLVLCSYILAPALAFCNSYGTGLTDCSLASTYGKIGLFMIASLVGSHGGVLAGLAACGVMMSIVSTAADLMQDFKTGYLTLSSAKSMFLSQLVGTAMGCIIAPLTFWMYWSAFDIGSPYSPYKAPYAVTFRKMAILGVEGFSELPKHCLAICGGFFVAALAINLLRDVVPKRVSGYIPIPMAMAVPFYIGAYFAIDMFVGTVILFVWERINRKDVKDYASAVASSLICGDGIWTIPSAILSIPPICMYFGPASG
;
A
#
# COMPACT_ATOMS: atom_id res chain seq x y z
N MET A 1 -4.31 4.23 -22.21
CA MET A 1 -3.81 2.93 -21.71
C MET A 1 -3.40 1.99 -22.84
N PRO A 2 -4.28 1.53 -23.76
CA PRO A 2 -3.88 0.62 -24.85
C PRO A 2 -2.91 1.24 -25.87
N LEU A 3 -2.99 2.57 -26.05
CA LEU A 3 -2.10 3.34 -26.91
C LEU A 3 -0.67 3.47 -26.34
N ILE A 4 -0.53 3.38 -25.01
CA ILE A 4 0.76 3.49 -24.30
C ILE A 4 1.37 2.09 -24.11
N PHE A 5 0.53 1.10 -23.83
CA PHE A 5 0.91 -0.30 -23.67
C PHE A 5 0.15 -1.17 -24.69
N PRO A 6 0.65 -1.33 -25.92
CA PRO A 6 -0.01 -2.11 -26.97
C PRO A 6 -0.39 -3.55 -26.57
N PRO A 7 0.38 -4.26 -25.74
CA PRO A 7 0.00 -5.59 -25.25
C PRO A 7 -1.25 -5.61 -24.36
N LEU A 8 -1.60 -4.48 -23.74
CA LEU A 8 -2.79 -4.34 -22.90
C LEU A 8 -4.01 -3.97 -23.76
N LYS A 9 -4.67 -4.98 -24.31
CA LYS A 9 -5.86 -4.80 -25.15
C LYS A 9 -7.01 -4.16 -24.36
N TRP A 10 -7.86 -3.40 -25.05
CA TRP A 10 -8.95 -2.62 -24.45
C TRP A 10 -9.92 -3.47 -23.60
N TYR A 11 -10.19 -4.71 -23.99
CA TYR A 11 -11.10 -5.59 -23.25
C TYR A 11 -10.53 -6.00 -21.89
N LEU A 12 -9.20 -6.15 -21.76
CA LEU A 12 -8.54 -6.44 -20.48
C LEU A 12 -8.65 -5.26 -19.52
N VAL A 13 -8.54 -4.04 -20.05
CA VAL A 13 -8.77 -2.82 -19.29
C VAL A 13 -10.21 -2.76 -18.78
N LEU A 14 -11.18 -3.07 -19.65
CA LEU A 14 -12.59 -3.09 -19.26
C LEU A 14 -12.86 -4.14 -18.17
N CYS A 15 -12.32 -5.36 -18.30
CA CYS A 15 -12.41 -6.38 -17.25
C CYS A 15 -11.80 -5.90 -15.93
N SER A 16 -10.65 -5.21 -15.97
CA SER A 16 -10.02 -4.67 -14.77
C SER A 16 -10.91 -3.63 -14.07
N TYR A 17 -11.62 -2.77 -14.81
CA TYR A 17 -12.56 -1.80 -14.24
C TYR A 17 -13.82 -2.43 -13.63
N ILE A 18 -14.22 -3.62 -14.10
CA ILE A 18 -15.35 -4.35 -13.52
C ILE A 18 -14.94 -5.07 -12.24
N LEU A 19 -13.73 -5.64 -12.20
CA LEU A 19 -13.21 -6.36 -11.04
C LEU A 19 -12.70 -5.44 -9.93
N ALA A 20 -12.12 -4.29 -10.29
CA ALA A 20 -11.49 -3.40 -9.35
C ALA A 20 -12.41 -2.88 -8.24
N PRO A 21 -13.70 -2.53 -8.47
CA PRO A 21 -14.61 -2.11 -7.41
C PRO A 21 -14.83 -3.18 -6.33
N ALA A 22 -14.90 -4.46 -6.70
CA ALA A 22 -15.04 -5.54 -5.73
C ALA A 22 -13.79 -5.66 -4.85
N LEU A 23 -12.59 -5.61 -5.46
CA LEU A 23 -11.33 -5.64 -4.73
C LEU A 23 -11.10 -4.37 -3.89
N ALA A 24 -11.53 -3.21 -4.41
CA ALA A 24 -11.49 -1.94 -3.71
C ALA A 24 -12.37 -1.99 -2.45
N PHE A 25 -13.58 -2.53 -2.54
CA PHE A 25 -14.44 -2.72 -1.37
C PHE A 25 -13.78 -3.60 -0.30
N CYS A 26 -13.21 -4.75 -0.69
CA CYS A 26 -12.50 -5.63 0.24
C CYS A 26 -11.31 -4.93 0.90
N ASN A 27 -10.52 -4.15 0.13
CA ASN A 27 -9.39 -3.39 0.66
C ASN A 27 -9.84 -2.27 1.59
N SER A 28 -10.84 -1.48 1.22
CA SER A 28 -11.37 -0.40 2.06
C SER A 28 -11.94 -0.95 3.37
N TYR A 29 -12.63 -2.11 3.34
CA TYR A 29 -13.10 -2.77 4.55
C TYR A 29 -11.93 -3.24 5.44
N GLY A 30 -10.94 -3.91 4.86
CA GLY A 30 -9.74 -4.34 5.59
C GLY A 30 -8.97 -3.16 6.18
N THR A 31 -8.84 -2.08 5.42
CA THR A 31 -8.23 -0.82 5.84
C THR A 31 -9.04 -0.19 6.97
N GLY A 32 -10.37 -0.18 6.89
CA GLY A 32 -11.23 0.33 7.96
C GLY A 32 -11.10 -0.43 9.29
N LEU A 33 -10.71 -1.71 9.24
CA LEU A 33 -10.49 -2.55 10.42
C LEU A 33 -9.05 -2.52 10.96
N THR A 34 -8.06 -2.28 10.11
CA THR A 34 -6.63 -2.41 10.44
C THR A 34 -5.85 -1.10 10.34
N ASP A 35 -6.49 -0.05 9.84
CA ASP A 35 -5.91 1.23 9.43
C ASP A 35 -4.73 1.10 8.42
N CYS A 36 -4.60 -0.06 7.75
CA CYS A 36 -3.55 -0.34 6.77
C CYS A 36 -4.13 -0.75 5.40
N SER A 37 -3.69 -0.08 4.34
CA SER A 37 -4.05 -0.40 2.95
C SER A 37 -3.13 -1.47 2.36
N LEU A 38 -3.72 -2.52 1.79
CA LEU A 38 -3.01 -3.61 1.11
C LEU A 38 -3.09 -3.47 -0.42
N ALA A 39 -3.24 -2.24 -0.93
CA ALA A 39 -3.44 -1.96 -2.36
C ALA A 39 -2.37 -2.61 -3.26
N SER A 40 -1.11 -2.68 -2.81
CA SER A 40 -0.03 -3.34 -3.54
C SER A 40 -0.24 -4.85 -3.71
N THR A 41 -0.86 -5.52 -2.72
CA THR A 41 -1.21 -6.95 -2.80
C THR A 41 -2.32 -7.18 -3.82
N TYR A 42 -3.37 -6.36 -3.79
CA TYR A 42 -4.45 -6.41 -4.80
C TYR A 42 -3.93 -6.08 -6.21
N GLY A 43 -3.00 -5.13 -6.31
CA GLY A 43 -2.28 -4.83 -7.56
C GLY A 43 -1.56 -6.06 -8.11
N LYS A 44 -0.84 -6.80 -7.25
CA LYS A 44 -0.15 -8.05 -7.63
C LYS A 44 -1.12 -9.15 -8.10
N ILE A 45 -2.34 -9.23 -7.56
CA ILE A 45 -3.36 -10.15 -8.06
C ILE A 45 -3.73 -9.80 -9.51
N GLY A 46 -4.00 -8.51 -9.79
CA GLY A 46 -4.26 -8.03 -11.15
C GLY A 46 -3.08 -8.28 -12.09
N LEU A 47 -1.85 -8.09 -11.59
CA LEU A 47 -0.62 -8.39 -12.31
C LEU A 47 -0.56 -9.86 -12.73
N PHE A 48 -0.73 -10.80 -11.80
CA PHE A 48 -0.67 -12.23 -12.10
C PHE A 48 -1.78 -12.66 -13.06
N MET A 49 -3.00 -12.16 -12.89
CA MET A 49 -4.14 -12.51 -13.75
C MET A 49 -3.94 -12.01 -15.18
N ILE A 50 -3.49 -10.77 -15.38
CA ILE A 50 -3.31 -10.21 -16.73
C ILE A 50 -2.01 -10.69 -17.37
N ALA A 51 -0.92 -10.84 -16.61
CA ALA A 51 0.34 -11.38 -17.12
C ALA A 51 0.18 -12.81 -17.64
N SER A 52 -0.50 -13.68 -16.88
CA SER A 52 -0.78 -15.07 -17.30
C SER A 52 -1.70 -15.14 -18.51
N LEU A 53 -2.73 -14.29 -18.56
CA LEU A 53 -3.70 -14.28 -19.66
C LEU A 53 -3.12 -13.81 -21.00
N VAL A 54 -2.19 -12.84 -20.98
CA VAL A 54 -1.52 -12.34 -22.19
C VAL A 54 -0.36 -13.24 -22.60
N GLY A 55 0.31 -13.88 -21.63
CA GLY A 55 1.40 -14.83 -21.87
C GLY A 55 2.69 -14.18 -22.36
N SER A 56 3.55 -14.98 -23.00
CA SER A 56 4.94 -14.58 -23.34
C SER A 56 5.04 -13.38 -24.28
N HIS A 57 4.02 -13.13 -25.11
CA HIS A 57 3.99 -12.02 -26.07
C HIS A 57 3.48 -10.73 -25.45
N GLY A 58 4.21 -10.21 -24.45
CA GLY A 58 3.95 -8.91 -23.83
C GLY A 58 3.19 -8.95 -22.50
N GLY A 59 3.00 -10.13 -21.90
CA GLY A 59 2.32 -10.28 -20.61
C GLY A 59 3.01 -9.57 -19.45
N VAL A 60 4.34 -9.43 -19.48
CA VAL A 60 5.07 -8.65 -18.48
C VAL A 60 4.62 -7.18 -18.48
N LEU A 61 4.58 -6.54 -19.66
CA LEU A 61 4.16 -5.14 -19.79
C LEU A 61 2.67 -4.97 -19.49
N ALA A 62 1.82 -5.85 -20.02
CA ALA A 62 0.38 -5.81 -19.76
C ALA A 62 0.05 -6.01 -18.28
N GLY A 63 0.71 -6.98 -17.62
CA GLY A 63 0.54 -7.26 -16.20
C GLY A 63 0.99 -6.11 -15.31
N LEU A 64 2.15 -5.49 -15.60
CA LEU A 64 2.61 -4.31 -14.87
C LEU A 64 1.68 -3.10 -15.04
N ALA A 65 1.18 -2.87 -16.25
CA ALA A 65 0.22 -1.80 -16.50
C ALA A 65 -1.11 -2.04 -15.75
N ALA A 66 -1.64 -3.27 -15.81
CA ALA A 66 -2.84 -3.66 -15.07
C ALA A 66 -2.64 -3.57 -13.55
N CYS A 67 -1.45 -3.94 -13.05
CA CYS A 67 -1.07 -3.77 -11.65
C CYS A 67 -1.20 -2.32 -11.21
N GLY A 68 -0.66 -1.39 -12.01
CA GLY A 68 -0.73 0.04 -11.72
C GLY A 68 -2.18 0.54 -11.66
N VAL A 69 -3.00 0.19 -12.65
CA VAL A 69 -4.43 0.56 -12.68
C VAL A 69 -5.15 0.02 -11.44
N MET A 70 -4.98 -1.26 -11.15
CA MET A 70 -5.64 -1.91 -10.01
C MET A 70 -5.21 -1.29 -8.68
N MET A 71 -3.90 -1.09 -8.50
CA MET A 71 -3.35 -0.48 -7.29
C MET A 71 -3.87 0.95 -7.10
N SER A 72 -3.93 1.77 -8.16
CA SER A 72 -4.47 3.12 -8.08
C SER A 72 -5.93 3.14 -7.66
N ILE A 73 -6.79 2.30 -8.27
CA ILE A 73 -8.22 2.24 -7.91
C ILE A 73 -8.39 1.79 -6.46
N VAL A 74 -7.71 0.71 -6.07
CA VAL A 74 -7.84 0.09 -4.75
C VAL A 74 -7.27 0.98 -3.63
N SER A 75 -6.16 1.68 -3.88
CA SER A 75 -5.60 2.66 -2.94
C SER A 75 -6.56 3.84 -2.79
N THR A 76 -6.97 4.45 -3.90
CA THR A 76 -7.82 5.64 -3.87
C THR A 76 -9.14 5.37 -3.14
N ALA A 77 -9.72 4.18 -3.29
CA ALA A 77 -10.94 3.80 -2.58
C ALA A 77 -10.73 3.61 -1.07
N ALA A 78 -9.57 3.12 -0.64
CA ALA A 78 -9.23 2.99 0.78
C ALA A 78 -8.95 4.36 1.40
N ASP A 79 -8.16 5.19 0.71
CA ASP A 79 -7.81 6.54 1.14
C ASP A 79 -9.09 7.39 1.27
N LEU A 80 -9.97 7.35 0.27
CA LEU A 80 -11.24 8.09 0.30
C LEU A 80 -12.18 7.61 1.44
N MET A 81 -12.15 6.32 1.79
CA MET A 81 -12.91 5.80 2.92
C MET A 81 -12.35 6.31 4.25
N GLN A 82 -11.02 6.32 4.43
CA GLN A 82 -10.37 6.86 5.63
C GLN A 82 -10.59 8.35 5.77
N ASP A 83 -10.53 9.07 4.65
CA ASP A 83 -10.89 10.47 4.54
C ASP A 83 -12.32 10.69 5.05
N PHE A 84 -13.33 10.04 4.45
CA PHE A 84 -14.71 10.23 4.88
C PHE A 84 -14.95 9.85 6.34
N LYS A 85 -14.27 8.81 6.86
CA LYS A 85 -14.30 8.44 8.29
C LYS A 85 -13.76 9.59 9.15
N THR A 86 -12.63 10.17 8.76
CA THR A 86 -12.02 11.32 9.46
C THR A 86 -12.92 12.54 9.39
N GLY A 87 -13.46 12.86 8.21
CA GLY A 87 -14.41 13.96 8.02
C GLY A 87 -15.67 13.81 8.88
N TYR A 88 -16.18 12.59 9.02
CA TYR A 88 -17.30 12.30 9.93
C TYR A 88 -16.93 12.55 11.40
N LEU A 89 -15.75 12.11 11.84
CA LEU A 89 -15.28 12.31 13.21
C LEU A 89 -14.99 13.79 13.54
N THR A 90 -14.53 14.58 12.56
CA THR A 90 -14.26 16.03 12.73
C THR A 90 -15.48 16.90 12.41
N LEU A 91 -16.66 16.30 12.17
CA LEU A 91 -17.88 17.01 11.78
C LEU A 91 -17.72 17.88 10.52
N SER A 92 -16.78 17.51 9.66
CA SER A 92 -16.52 18.19 8.39
C SER A 92 -17.51 17.77 7.31
N SER A 93 -17.79 18.68 6.37
CA SER A 93 -18.69 18.40 5.26
C SER A 93 -18.08 17.40 4.27
N ALA A 94 -18.75 16.26 4.07
CA ALA A 94 -18.34 15.24 3.09
C ALA A 94 -18.23 15.79 1.66
N LYS A 95 -19.05 16.80 1.30
CA LYS A 95 -18.98 17.46 -0.01
C LYS A 95 -17.68 18.25 -0.17
N SER A 96 -17.26 18.96 0.89
CA SER A 96 -16.00 19.71 0.87
C SER A 96 -14.82 18.76 0.73
N MET A 97 -14.85 17.64 1.46
CA MET A 97 -13.79 16.63 1.41
C MET A 97 -13.66 16.00 0.01
N PHE A 98 -14.78 15.61 -0.59
CA PHE A 98 -14.78 15.07 -1.95
C PHE A 98 -14.23 16.07 -2.97
N LEU A 99 -14.62 17.36 -2.85
CA LEU A 99 -14.11 18.41 -3.72
C LEU A 99 -12.60 18.62 -3.54
N SER A 100 -12.10 18.64 -2.30
CA SER A 100 -10.67 18.71 -2.00
C SER A 100 -9.91 17.54 -2.62
N GLN A 101 -10.45 16.32 -2.55
CA GLN A 101 -9.81 15.14 -3.15
C GLN A 101 -9.77 15.22 -4.67
N LEU A 102 -10.83 15.73 -5.32
CA LEU A 102 -10.86 15.92 -6.76
C LEU A 102 -9.81 16.94 -7.21
N VAL A 103 -9.71 18.08 -6.51
CA VAL A 103 -8.69 19.10 -6.78
C VAL A 103 -7.29 18.55 -6.54
N GLY A 104 -7.06 17.87 -5.41
CA GLY A 104 -5.78 17.24 -5.10
C GLY A 104 -5.36 16.18 -6.13
N THR A 105 -6.31 15.36 -6.59
CA THR A 105 -6.08 14.38 -7.66
C THR A 105 -5.74 15.06 -8.97
N ALA A 106 -6.46 16.12 -9.34
CA ALA A 106 -6.20 16.89 -10.57
C ALA A 106 -4.80 17.52 -10.55
N MET A 107 -4.40 18.11 -9.41
CA MET A 107 -3.04 18.63 -9.23
C MET A 107 -2.00 17.51 -9.28
N GLY A 108 -2.26 16.37 -8.64
CA GLY A 108 -1.38 15.20 -8.64
C GLY A 108 -1.14 14.64 -10.03
N CYS A 109 -2.16 14.60 -10.88
CA CYS A 109 -2.05 14.18 -12.29
C CYS A 109 -1.10 15.06 -13.12
N ILE A 110 -0.80 16.29 -12.67
CA ILE A 110 0.13 17.21 -13.34
C ILE A 110 1.49 17.18 -12.64
N ILE A 111 1.51 17.38 -11.32
CA ILE A 111 2.75 17.51 -10.54
C ILE A 111 3.53 16.19 -10.54
N ALA A 112 2.89 15.05 -10.28
CA ALA A 112 3.57 13.76 -10.17
C ALA A 112 4.36 13.37 -11.45
N PRO A 113 3.77 13.40 -12.66
CA PRO A 113 4.54 13.09 -13.87
C PRO A 113 5.61 14.14 -14.19
N LEU A 114 5.37 15.43 -13.91
CA LEU A 114 6.40 16.47 -14.11
C LEU A 114 7.60 16.27 -13.18
N THR A 115 7.36 15.97 -11.90
CA THR A 115 8.41 15.65 -10.94
C THR A 115 9.14 14.38 -11.36
N PHE A 116 8.41 13.32 -11.75
CA PHE A 116 9.04 12.10 -12.25
C PHE A 116 9.90 12.36 -13.50
N TRP A 117 9.42 13.17 -14.44
CA TRP A 117 10.14 13.55 -15.66
C TRP A 117 11.43 14.32 -15.35
N MET A 118 11.38 15.24 -14.39
CA MET A 118 12.55 15.97 -13.91
C MET A 118 13.62 15.02 -13.37
N TYR A 119 13.24 14.08 -12.49
CA TYR A 119 14.15 13.07 -11.96
C TYR A 119 14.69 12.15 -13.05
N TRP A 120 13.82 11.70 -13.96
CA TRP A 120 14.17 10.81 -15.07
C TRP A 120 15.17 11.44 -16.04
N SER A 121 15.10 12.76 -16.24
CA SER A 121 16.01 13.49 -17.12
C SER A 121 17.31 13.88 -16.43
N ALA A 122 17.29 14.11 -15.11
CA ALA A 122 18.44 14.59 -14.34
C ALA A 122 19.35 13.46 -13.83
N PHE A 123 18.78 12.28 -13.56
CA PHE A 123 19.50 11.17 -12.95
C PHE A 123 19.29 9.86 -13.71
N ASP A 124 20.27 8.98 -13.65
CA ASP A 124 20.16 7.62 -14.19
C ASP A 124 19.35 6.74 -13.21
N ILE A 125 18.03 6.74 -13.37
CA ILE A 125 17.11 6.00 -12.51
C ILE A 125 17.13 4.52 -12.85
N GLY A 126 17.35 3.68 -11.83
CA GLY A 126 17.29 2.22 -11.97
C GLY A 126 18.61 1.54 -12.29
N SER A 127 19.68 2.31 -12.56
CA SER A 127 21.03 1.78 -12.68
C SER A 127 21.55 1.26 -11.32
N PRO A 128 22.21 0.07 -11.26
CA PRO A 128 22.74 -0.49 -10.02
C PRO A 128 23.78 0.40 -9.32
N TYR A 129 24.43 1.27 -10.09
CA TYR A 129 25.53 2.15 -9.68
C TYR A 129 25.05 3.58 -9.36
N SER A 130 23.80 3.91 -9.68
CA SER A 130 23.20 5.19 -9.34
C SER A 130 22.68 5.18 -7.90
N PRO A 131 22.72 6.33 -7.19
CA PRO A 131 22.04 6.48 -5.90
C PRO A 131 20.51 6.26 -6.02
N TYR A 132 19.93 6.49 -7.20
CA TYR A 132 18.50 6.33 -7.46
C TYR A 132 18.18 4.94 -8.01
N LYS A 133 18.45 3.91 -7.21
CA LYS A 133 18.09 2.53 -7.56
C LYS A 133 16.57 2.38 -7.59
N ALA A 134 16.06 1.55 -8.50
CA ALA A 134 14.64 1.23 -8.62
C ALA A 134 14.34 -0.21 -8.14
N PRO A 135 14.56 -0.54 -6.85
CA PRO A 135 14.45 -1.92 -6.36
C PRO A 135 13.03 -2.48 -6.53
N TYR A 136 12.01 -1.65 -6.35
CA TYR A 136 10.62 -2.04 -6.57
C TYR A 136 10.34 -2.39 -8.04
N ALA A 137 10.87 -1.63 -9.00
CA ALA A 137 10.68 -1.93 -10.42
C ALA A 137 11.22 -3.32 -10.79
N VAL A 138 12.40 -3.68 -10.25
CA VAL A 138 12.99 -5.02 -10.46
C VAL A 138 12.12 -6.11 -9.83
N THR A 139 11.63 -5.90 -8.60
CA THR A 139 10.77 -6.85 -7.90
C THR A 139 9.45 -7.09 -8.65
N PHE A 140 8.75 -6.03 -9.05
CA PHE A 140 7.49 -6.14 -9.80
C PHE A 140 7.70 -6.75 -11.18
N ARG A 141 8.82 -6.46 -11.86
CA ARG A 141 9.17 -7.12 -13.12
C ARG A 141 9.35 -8.63 -12.93
N LYS A 142 10.06 -9.07 -11.90
CA LYS A 142 10.23 -10.51 -11.59
C LYS A 142 8.89 -11.18 -11.30
N MET A 143 8.00 -10.51 -10.55
CA MET A 143 6.64 -11.02 -10.31
C MET A 143 5.83 -11.12 -11.61
N ALA A 144 5.99 -10.17 -12.52
CA ALA A 144 5.30 -10.19 -13.82
C ALA A 144 5.81 -11.32 -14.72
N ILE A 145 7.12 -11.61 -14.70
CA ILE A 145 7.70 -12.78 -15.37
C ILE A 145 7.14 -14.08 -14.78
N LEU A 146 7.12 -14.19 -13.45
CA LEU A 146 6.51 -15.33 -12.76
C LEU A 146 5.03 -15.51 -13.13
N GLY A 147 4.31 -14.40 -13.32
CA GLY A 147 2.92 -14.43 -13.79
C GLY A 147 2.75 -14.94 -15.22
N VAL A 148 3.75 -14.69 -16.09
CA VAL A 148 3.75 -15.21 -17.47
C VAL A 148 4.12 -16.69 -17.51
N GLU A 149 5.12 -17.11 -16.72
CA GLU A 149 5.60 -18.49 -16.66
C GLU A 149 4.63 -19.41 -15.91
N GLY A 150 3.82 -18.85 -15.01
CA GLY A 150 2.71 -19.52 -14.35
C GLY A 150 3.11 -20.28 -13.08
N PHE A 151 2.22 -21.17 -12.64
CA PHE A 151 2.35 -21.83 -11.34
C PHE A 151 3.51 -22.84 -11.23
N SER A 152 4.11 -23.25 -12.36
CA SER A 152 5.23 -24.19 -12.40
C SER A 152 6.53 -23.63 -11.82
N GLU A 153 6.71 -22.30 -11.89
CA GLU A 153 7.90 -21.61 -11.40
C GLU A 153 7.80 -21.20 -9.92
N LEU A 154 6.65 -21.47 -9.27
CA LEU A 154 6.50 -21.20 -7.85
C LEU A 154 7.30 -22.20 -6.99
N PRO A 155 7.81 -21.76 -5.82
CA PRO A 155 8.48 -22.66 -4.89
C PRO A 155 7.63 -23.89 -4.54
N LYS A 156 8.28 -25.04 -4.37
CA LYS A 156 7.62 -26.29 -3.95
C LYS A 156 6.78 -26.05 -2.69
N HIS A 157 5.54 -26.54 -2.69
CA HIS A 157 4.54 -26.37 -1.62
C HIS A 157 3.98 -24.95 -1.41
N CYS A 158 4.36 -23.94 -2.19
CA CYS A 158 3.81 -22.58 -2.06
C CYS A 158 2.28 -22.56 -2.14
N LEU A 159 1.69 -23.21 -3.16
CA LEU A 159 0.23 -23.29 -3.31
C LEU A 159 -0.45 -24.07 -2.17
N ALA A 160 0.18 -25.12 -1.65
CA ALA A 160 -0.36 -25.88 -0.53
C ALA A 160 -0.39 -25.03 0.75
N ILE A 161 0.66 -24.24 0.99
CA ILE A 161 0.74 -23.31 2.12
C ILE A 161 -0.29 -22.18 1.96
N CYS A 162 -0.40 -21.57 0.77
CA CYS A 162 -1.41 -20.55 0.48
C CYS A 162 -2.83 -21.09 0.69
N GLY A 163 -3.13 -22.29 0.18
CA GLY A 163 -4.41 -22.96 0.39
C GLY A 163 -4.68 -23.27 1.86
N GLY A 164 -3.67 -23.74 2.61
CA GLY A 164 -3.78 -23.99 4.04
C GLY A 164 -4.10 -22.73 4.83
N PHE A 165 -3.38 -21.63 4.61
CA PHE A 165 -3.68 -20.35 5.25
C PHE A 165 -5.02 -19.76 4.83
N PHE A 166 -5.43 -19.95 3.57
CA PHE A 166 -6.74 -19.52 3.10
C PHE A 166 -7.87 -20.26 3.83
N VAL A 167 -7.79 -21.59 3.93
CA VAL A 167 -8.77 -22.40 4.66
C VAL A 167 -8.75 -22.06 6.15
N ALA A 168 -7.57 -21.87 6.75
CA ALA A 168 -7.45 -21.45 8.15
C ALA A 168 -8.09 -20.08 8.39
N ALA A 169 -7.84 -19.09 7.51
CA ALA A 169 -8.44 -17.77 7.61
C ALA A 169 -9.98 -17.84 7.46
N LEU A 170 -10.48 -18.67 6.55
CA LEU A 170 -11.92 -18.87 6.37
C LEU A 170 -12.55 -19.53 7.60
N ALA A 171 -11.90 -20.55 8.18
CA ALA A 171 -12.34 -21.21 9.39
C ALA A 171 -12.35 -20.25 10.60
N ILE A 172 -11.32 -19.41 10.76
CA ILE A 172 -11.24 -18.43 11.85
C ILE A 172 -12.35 -17.39 11.72
N ASN A 173 -12.60 -16.85 10.52
CA ASN A 173 -13.69 -15.89 10.31
C ASN A 173 -15.06 -16.54 10.55
N LEU A 174 -15.29 -17.74 10.04
CA LEU A 174 -16.55 -18.47 10.27
C LEU A 174 -16.78 -18.74 11.77
N LEU A 175 -15.73 -19.17 12.48
CA LEU A 175 -15.79 -19.37 13.92
C LEU A 175 -16.13 -18.06 14.65
N ARG A 176 -15.52 -16.95 14.24
CA ARG A 176 -15.78 -15.62 14.79
C ARG A 176 -17.23 -15.16 14.62
N ASP A 177 -17.84 -15.48 13.48
CA ASP A 177 -19.22 -15.09 13.14
C ASP A 177 -20.28 -15.96 13.82
N VAL A 178 -19.99 -17.24 14.05
CA VAL A 178 -20.92 -18.20 14.70
C VAL A 178 -20.89 -18.08 16.23
N VAL A 179 -19.74 -17.73 16.80
CA VAL A 179 -19.54 -17.69 18.25
C VAL A 179 -20.15 -16.41 18.86
N PRO A 180 -20.79 -16.48 20.05
CA PRO A 180 -21.36 -15.31 20.71
C PRO A 180 -20.33 -14.19 20.94
N LYS A 181 -20.78 -12.94 20.84
CA LYS A 181 -19.94 -11.72 20.90
C LYS A 181 -18.98 -11.65 22.10
N ARG A 182 -19.30 -12.31 23.22
CA ARG A 182 -18.44 -12.39 24.41
C ARG A 182 -17.13 -13.17 24.16
N VAL A 183 -17.16 -14.17 23.28
CA VAL A 183 -15.99 -15.01 22.95
C VAL A 183 -15.39 -14.60 21.60
N SER A 184 -16.22 -14.09 20.67
CA SER A 184 -15.78 -13.55 19.38
C SER A 184 -14.74 -12.41 19.50
N GLY A 185 -14.77 -11.64 20.60
CA GLY A 185 -13.77 -10.61 20.89
C GLY A 185 -12.34 -11.11 21.14
N TYR A 186 -12.16 -12.40 21.46
CA TYR A 186 -10.83 -13.01 21.64
C TYR A 186 -10.30 -13.69 20.37
N ILE A 187 -11.14 -13.84 19.34
CA ILE A 187 -10.75 -14.48 18.09
C ILE A 187 -10.01 -13.45 17.23
N PRO A 188 -8.75 -13.70 16.86
CA PRO A 188 -7.97 -12.75 16.09
C PRO A 188 -8.54 -12.58 14.69
N ILE A 189 -8.35 -11.40 14.11
CA ILE A 189 -8.78 -11.10 12.75
C ILE A 189 -7.64 -11.51 11.81
N PRO A 190 -7.83 -12.51 10.92
CA PRO A 190 -6.75 -12.97 10.03
C PRO A 190 -6.16 -11.86 9.17
N MET A 191 -7.01 -10.92 8.70
CA MET A 191 -6.57 -9.73 7.96
C MET A 191 -5.61 -8.86 8.77
N ALA A 192 -5.89 -8.62 10.05
CA ALA A 192 -5.01 -7.83 10.93
C ALA A 192 -3.69 -8.57 11.22
N MET A 193 -3.75 -9.90 11.39
CA MET A 193 -2.55 -10.72 11.58
C MET A 193 -1.63 -10.70 10.36
N ALA A 194 -2.18 -10.64 9.14
CA ALA A 194 -1.40 -10.68 7.91
C ALA A 194 -0.56 -9.40 7.68
N VAL A 195 -0.96 -8.25 8.22
CA VAL A 195 -0.31 -6.96 7.97
C VAL A 195 1.17 -6.94 8.42
N PRO A 196 1.52 -7.34 9.66
CA PRO A 196 2.93 -7.40 10.06
C PRO A 196 3.77 -8.43 9.30
N PHE A 197 3.18 -9.55 8.85
CA PHE A 197 3.90 -10.50 7.99
C PHE A 197 4.23 -9.90 6.62
N TYR A 198 3.44 -8.93 6.16
CA TYR A 198 3.65 -8.25 4.89
C TYR A 198 4.65 -7.09 4.99
N ILE A 199 4.51 -6.24 6.02
CA ILE A 199 5.31 -5.03 6.18
C ILE A 199 6.66 -5.35 6.86
N GLY A 200 6.63 -6.20 7.88
CA GLY A 200 7.80 -6.59 8.67
C GLY A 200 7.53 -6.59 10.16
N ALA A 201 8.38 -7.29 10.91
CA ALA A 201 8.24 -7.43 12.36
C ALA A 201 8.35 -6.09 13.12
N TYR A 202 9.09 -5.11 12.58
CA TYR A 202 9.20 -3.78 13.17
C TYR A 202 7.82 -3.12 13.35
N PHE A 203 6.94 -3.27 12.35
CA PHE A 203 5.59 -2.70 12.39
C PHE A 203 4.75 -3.31 13.52
N ALA A 204 4.90 -4.61 13.80
CA ALA A 204 4.24 -5.23 14.95
C ALA A 204 4.76 -4.69 16.29
N ILE A 205 6.06 -4.43 16.39
CA ILE A 205 6.68 -3.86 17.60
C ILE A 205 6.16 -2.44 17.82
N ASP A 206 6.14 -1.61 16.78
CA ASP A 206 5.66 -0.22 16.86
C ASP A 206 4.18 -0.17 17.26
N MET A 207 3.34 -1.02 16.66
CA MET A 207 1.91 -1.11 17.00
C MET A 207 1.68 -1.60 18.44
N PHE A 208 2.52 -2.54 18.92
CA PHE A 208 2.47 -2.99 20.30
C PHE A 208 2.84 -1.87 21.28
N VAL A 209 3.94 -1.16 21.03
CA VAL A 209 4.37 -0.02 21.86
C VAL A 209 3.30 1.08 21.88
N GLY A 210 2.75 1.45 20.71
CA GLY A 210 1.65 2.42 20.61
C GLY A 210 0.41 1.99 21.40
N THR A 211 0.05 0.70 21.33
CA THR A 211 -1.08 0.15 22.08
C THR A 211 -0.85 0.18 23.59
N VAL A 212 0.38 -0.12 24.06
CA VAL A 212 0.73 -0.04 25.49
C VAL A 212 0.66 1.40 26.00
N ILE A 213 1.16 2.38 25.23
CA ILE A 213 1.07 3.81 25.58
C ILE A 213 -0.40 4.22 25.70
N LEU A 214 -1.23 3.88 24.70
CA LEU A 214 -2.67 4.17 24.73
C LEU A 214 -3.37 3.49 25.91
N PHE A 215 -3.02 2.24 26.22
CA PHE A 215 -3.60 1.50 27.33
C PHE A 215 -3.28 2.16 28.68
N VAL A 216 -2.03 2.56 28.91
CA VAL A 216 -1.64 3.28 30.14
C VAL A 216 -2.35 4.62 30.23
N TRP A 217 -2.42 5.39 29.13
CA TRP A 217 -3.13 6.67 29.11
C TRP A 217 -4.63 6.50 29.36
N GLU A 218 -5.26 5.45 28.82
CA GLU A 218 -6.68 5.16 29.04
C GLU A 218 -6.97 4.83 30.52
N ARG A 219 -6.03 4.18 31.21
CA ARG A 219 -6.14 3.89 32.65
C ARG A 219 -6.02 5.14 33.52
N ILE A 220 -5.34 6.18 33.04
CA ILE A 220 -5.18 7.45 33.74
C ILE A 220 -6.38 8.37 33.47
N ASN A 221 -6.70 8.65 32.21
CA ASN A 221 -7.83 9.51 31.85
C ASN A 221 -8.52 9.08 30.54
N ARG A 222 -9.69 8.45 30.69
CA ARG A 222 -10.50 7.94 29.57
C ARG A 222 -11.09 9.02 28.67
N LYS A 223 -11.36 10.22 29.19
CA LYS A 223 -11.96 11.30 28.40
C LYS A 223 -10.93 11.89 27.44
N ASP A 224 -9.76 12.26 27.98
CA ASP A 224 -8.67 12.83 27.19
C ASP A 224 -8.21 11.91 26.05
N VAL A 225 -8.12 10.60 26.29
CA VAL A 225 -7.72 9.65 25.24
C VAL A 225 -8.71 9.66 24.08
N LYS A 226 -10.01 9.73 24.33
CA LYS A 226 -11.01 9.73 23.25
C LYS A 226 -10.95 11.00 22.40
N ASP A 227 -10.62 12.13 23.01
CA ASP A 227 -10.62 13.42 22.34
C ASP A 227 -9.26 13.74 21.68
N TYR A 228 -8.14 13.28 22.27
CA TYR A 228 -6.79 13.71 21.87
C TYR A 228 -5.89 12.60 21.31
N ALA A 229 -6.23 11.31 21.43
CA ALA A 229 -5.33 10.23 20.97
C ALA A 229 -5.02 10.33 19.47
N SER A 230 -6.03 10.59 18.64
CA SER A 230 -5.86 10.77 17.20
C SER A 230 -5.03 12.02 16.87
N ALA A 231 -5.22 13.10 17.61
CA ALA A 231 -4.46 14.34 17.45
C ALA A 231 -2.97 14.15 17.81
N VAL A 232 -2.68 13.44 18.90
CA VAL A 232 -1.30 13.12 19.31
C VAL A 232 -0.63 12.18 18.30
N ALA A 233 -1.31 11.10 17.89
CA ALA A 233 -0.77 10.16 16.92
C ALA A 233 -0.45 10.83 15.57
N SER A 234 -1.37 11.64 15.05
CA SER A 234 -1.14 12.40 13.81
C SER A 234 -0.03 13.43 13.95
N SER A 235 0.12 14.06 15.12
CA SER A 235 1.22 14.99 15.40
C SER A 235 2.58 14.31 15.42
N LEU A 236 2.69 13.09 15.97
CA LEU A 236 3.93 12.30 15.95
C LEU A 236 4.33 11.91 14.52
N ILE A 237 3.36 11.46 13.71
CA ILE A 237 3.59 11.10 12.30
C ILE A 237 4.00 12.34 11.50
N CYS A 238 3.28 13.45 11.66
CA CYS A 238 3.58 14.70 10.98
C CYS A 238 4.95 15.26 11.41
N GLY A 239 5.31 15.14 12.70
CA GLY A 239 6.60 15.56 13.21
C GLY A 239 7.78 14.84 12.55
N ASP A 240 7.66 13.53 12.34
CA ASP A 240 8.64 12.75 11.58
C ASP A 240 8.75 13.21 10.12
N GLY A 241 7.60 13.48 9.48
CA GLY A 241 7.55 14.05 8.13
C GLY A 241 8.24 15.41 8.03
N ILE A 242 7.99 16.32 8.98
CA ILE A 242 8.63 17.64 9.03
C ILE A 242 10.15 17.50 9.16
N TRP A 243 10.65 16.53 9.94
CA TRP A 243 12.08 16.27 10.09
C TRP A 243 12.77 15.81 8.79
N THR A 244 12.00 15.29 7.83
CA THR A 244 12.52 14.89 6.52
C THR A 244 13.00 16.09 5.70
N ILE A 245 12.41 17.29 5.88
CA ILE A 245 12.79 18.49 5.11
C ILE A 245 14.16 19.03 5.55
N PRO A 246 14.42 19.30 6.84
CA PRO A 246 15.76 19.67 7.30
C PRO A 246 16.80 18.60 7.00
N SER A 247 16.48 17.32 7.18
CA SER A 247 17.44 16.25 6.86
C SER A 247 17.75 16.18 5.37
N ALA A 248 16.77 16.42 4.49
CA ALA A 248 17.02 16.57 3.06
C ALA A 248 17.92 17.77 2.76
N ILE A 249 17.66 18.95 3.37
CA ILE A 249 18.51 20.14 3.21
C ILE A 249 19.94 19.88 3.68
N LEU A 250 20.11 19.21 4.83
CA LEU A 250 21.41 18.83 5.37
C LEU A 250 22.12 17.75 4.53
N SER A 251 21.37 16.93 3.79
CA SER A 251 21.90 15.90 2.89
C SER A 251 22.36 16.44 1.54
N ILE A 252 21.95 17.65 1.17
CA ILE A 252 22.51 18.34 0.00
C ILE A 252 23.96 18.67 0.39
N PRO A 253 24.97 18.06 -0.27
CA PRO A 253 26.35 18.29 0.08
C PRO A 253 26.63 19.80 0.04
N PRO A 254 27.32 20.36 1.05
CA PRO A 254 27.68 21.76 0.96
C PRO A 254 28.58 21.89 -0.26
N ILE A 255 28.32 22.93 -1.03
CA ILE A 255 29.36 23.75 -1.63
C ILE A 255 30.57 23.69 -0.68
N CYS A 256 31.62 22.95 -1.08
CA CYS A 256 32.88 22.73 -0.36
C CYS A 256 32.89 21.78 0.86
N MET A 257 32.71 20.46 0.69
CA MET A 257 33.53 19.48 1.41
C MET A 257 33.92 18.29 0.52
N TYR A 258 35.13 18.37 -0.05
CA TYR A 258 35.85 17.26 -0.64
C TYR A 258 36.35 16.36 0.49
N PHE A 259 35.63 15.27 0.79
CA PHE A 259 36.22 14.18 1.56
C PHE A 259 37.18 13.44 0.64
N GLY A 260 38.47 13.74 0.78
CA GLY A 260 39.53 13.00 0.12
C GLY A 260 39.51 11.52 0.54
N PRO A 261 40.15 10.64 -0.26
CA PRO A 261 40.14 9.20 -0.01
C PRO A 261 40.72 8.90 1.38
N ALA A 262 39.93 8.24 2.23
CA ALA A 262 40.44 7.62 3.45
C ALA A 262 41.41 6.51 3.03
N SER A 263 42.70 6.77 3.23
CA SER A 263 43.76 5.77 3.20
C SER A 263 43.78 5.08 4.56
N GLY A 264 43.58 3.76 4.55
CA GLY A 264 43.60 2.87 5.70
C GLY A 264 43.31 1.46 5.26
#